data_AF-A0A401IJK0-F1
#
_entry.id   AF-A0A401IJK0-F1
#
_cell.length_a   1.000
_cell.length_b   1.000
_cell.length_c   1.000
_cell.angle_alpha   90.00
_cell.angle_beta   90.00
_cell.angle_gamma   90.00
#
_symmetry.space_group_name_H-M   'P 1'
#
loop_
_entity.id
_entity.type
_entity.pdbx_description
1 polymer ?
#
loop_
_entity_poly.entity_id
_entity_poly.type
_entity_poly.pdbx_seq_one_letter_code
_entity_poly.pdbx_strand_id
1 'polypeptide(L)'
;MKIYVQSAGRSQEQDYFWQTNTSKSQEKVDEPEFLNKAKSLLQTPAYSIFIGRENDELILLVTGMKASQRKDYMGRVIRNSIAFITEDSEENERKIRGLAVFALKEQLESKIDDAITVEEKQGFKVDYHKIQNLIETPSNIGNSDGGTSIEMIGKNTENNRNIIAREVKDNRLPKETDSFQALVVVTGIKTEDVLKNEGVWRGLSNLIEKENLTPYDAPSQLQKNFTSHQERGTTYQKYIVPLIISLGGIGIICLLFFGNIIQFFIGQIYPNSNSFFLASISPNAQYFVTTDSAGKMLVQNTENNTKNIIENKSSITSVTISSEGKYVVTGDETGNVQLWDVITKKKLDLMTNNKNPNLKHEKKVLSLAINVSGNNIKIVSGGADGQLLLWKVNIKDNQVNTDILRLNQ
;
A
#
# COMPACT_ATOMS: atom_id res chain seq x y z
N MET A 1 -28.36 4.36 4.35
CA MET A 1 -27.01 4.44 3.72
C MET A 1 -26.20 5.57 4.37
N LYS A 2 -25.03 5.25 4.90
CA LYS A 2 -24.03 6.21 5.39
C LYS A 2 -23.18 6.67 4.20
N ILE A 3 -22.94 7.98 4.10
CA ILE A 3 -22.17 8.59 3.02
C ILE A 3 -20.95 9.23 3.65
N TYR A 4 -19.77 8.91 3.12
CA TYR A 4 -18.51 9.52 3.51
C TYR A 4 -17.90 10.20 2.31
N VAL A 5 -17.50 11.46 2.46
CA VAL A 5 -16.82 12.24 1.41
C VAL A 5 -15.48 12.70 1.93
N GLN A 6 -14.42 12.39 1.20
CA GLN A 6 -13.07 12.87 1.46
C GLN A 6 -12.75 13.99 0.49
N SER A 7 -12.27 15.12 1.02
CA SER A 7 -11.73 16.22 0.22
C SER A 7 -10.63 16.92 1.01
N ALA A 8 -9.89 17.82 0.36
CA ALA A 8 -8.84 18.60 1.02
C ALA A 8 -9.42 19.84 1.69
N GLY A 9 -8.91 20.14 2.89
CA GLY A 9 -9.18 21.38 3.58
C GLY A 9 -8.33 22.56 3.05
N ARG A 10 -8.31 23.65 3.82
CA ARG A 10 -7.76 24.94 3.36
C ARG A 10 -6.26 25.12 3.62
N SER A 11 -5.71 24.42 4.62
CA SER A 11 -4.34 24.61 5.09
C SER A 11 -3.57 23.28 5.12
N GLN A 12 -2.26 23.35 5.36
CA GLN A 12 -1.42 22.17 5.56
C GLN A 12 -1.88 21.30 6.74
N GLU A 13 -2.40 21.92 7.81
CA GLU A 13 -2.93 21.23 9.00
C GLU A 13 -4.30 20.58 8.73
N GLN A 14 -5.01 21.10 7.72
CA GLN A 14 -6.29 20.61 7.24
C GLN A 14 -6.10 19.92 5.88
N ASP A 15 -5.28 18.86 5.86
CA ASP A 15 -5.08 18.02 4.67
C ASP A 15 -6.38 17.24 4.31
N TYR A 16 -6.31 16.15 3.56
CA TYR A 16 -7.49 15.33 3.27
C TYR A 16 -8.13 14.75 4.53
N PHE A 17 -9.43 14.97 4.69
CA PHE A 17 -10.22 14.36 5.75
C PHE A 17 -11.63 13.99 5.28
N TRP A 18 -12.26 13.08 6.03
CA TRP A 18 -13.61 12.59 5.74
C TRP A 18 -14.66 13.44 6.46
N GLN A 19 -15.80 13.68 5.80
CA GLN A 19 -17.04 14.16 6.39
C GLN A 19 -18.15 13.13 6.14
N THR A 20 -19.16 13.07 7.02
CA THR A 20 -20.33 12.18 6.85
C THR A 20 -21.68 12.90 7.03
N ASN A 21 -22.74 12.29 6.52
CA ASN A 21 -24.11 12.81 6.52
C ASN A 21 -24.88 12.66 7.85
N THR A 22 -24.19 12.70 9.00
CA THR A 22 -24.83 12.61 10.34
C THR A 22 -25.32 13.98 10.82
N SER A 23 -26.02 14.03 11.98
CA SER A 23 -26.68 15.23 12.53
C SER A 23 -25.75 16.44 12.75
N LYS A 24 -24.44 16.22 12.79
CA LYS A 24 -23.40 17.26 12.78
C LYS A 24 -22.73 17.34 11.40
N SER A 25 -23.55 17.47 10.35
CA SER A 25 -23.08 17.57 8.97
C SER A 25 -21.95 18.60 8.88
N GLN A 26 -20.90 18.31 8.11
CA GLN A 26 -19.66 19.08 8.02
C GLN A 26 -18.63 18.86 9.14
N GLU A 27 -18.81 17.99 10.12
CA GLU A 27 -17.70 17.65 11.02
C GLU A 27 -16.71 16.67 10.38
N LYS A 28 -15.42 16.89 10.64
CA LYS A 28 -14.37 15.93 10.35
C LYS A 28 -14.64 14.65 11.13
N VAL A 29 -14.64 13.53 10.43
CA VAL A 29 -14.72 12.20 11.02
C VAL A 29 -13.47 11.39 10.71
N ASP A 30 -13.21 10.41 11.56
CA ASP A 30 -12.17 9.44 11.32
C ASP A 30 -12.49 8.61 10.08
N GLU A 31 -11.43 8.07 9.48
CA GLU A 31 -11.58 7.16 8.36
C GLU A 31 -12.39 5.92 8.78
N PRO A 32 -13.45 5.57 8.03
CA PRO A 32 -14.23 4.40 8.37
C PRO A 32 -13.40 3.12 8.25
N GLU A 33 -13.46 2.29 9.29
CA GLU A 33 -12.59 1.12 9.48
C GLU A 33 -12.61 0.13 8.31
N PHE A 34 -13.79 -0.10 7.72
CA PHE A 34 -13.99 -1.02 6.59
C PHE A 34 -13.34 -0.53 5.28
N LEU A 35 -12.94 0.76 5.15
CA LEU A 35 -12.27 1.26 3.95
C LEU A 35 -10.82 0.79 3.83
N ASN A 36 -10.19 0.39 4.94
CA ASN A 36 -8.78 -0.03 4.94
C ASN A 36 -8.54 -1.21 3.99
N LYS A 37 -9.46 -2.19 3.99
CA LYS A 37 -9.38 -3.37 3.11
C LYS A 37 -9.63 -2.99 1.66
N ALA A 38 -10.66 -2.19 1.39
CA ALA A 38 -10.92 -1.69 0.04
C ALA A 38 -9.72 -0.94 -0.55
N LYS A 39 -9.09 -0.05 0.24
CA LYS A 39 -7.92 0.73 -0.18
C LYS A 39 -6.68 -0.11 -0.44
N SER A 40 -6.53 -1.29 0.18
CA SER A 40 -5.40 -2.18 -0.11
C SER A 40 -5.41 -2.64 -1.57
N LEU A 41 -6.58 -2.66 -2.23
CA LEU A 41 -6.78 -3.06 -3.63
C LEU A 41 -6.80 -1.87 -4.62
N LEU A 42 -6.90 -0.64 -4.13
CA LEU A 42 -7.03 0.56 -4.96
C LEU A 42 -5.77 1.42 -5.00
N GLN A 43 -5.71 2.30 -6.01
CA GLN A 43 -4.79 3.43 -6.03
C GLN A 43 -5.57 4.68 -5.58
N THR A 44 -5.50 5.02 -4.29
CA THR A 44 -6.30 6.14 -3.74
C THR A 44 -6.09 7.50 -4.44
N PRO A 45 -4.90 7.84 -5.01
CA PRO A 45 -4.73 9.08 -5.77
C PRO A 45 -5.23 9.03 -7.22
N ALA A 46 -5.83 7.92 -7.67
CA ALA A 46 -6.31 7.74 -9.04
C ALA A 46 -7.78 7.30 -9.05
N TYR A 47 -8.47 7.54 -10.18
CA TYR A 47 -9.86 7.15 -10.35
C TYR A 47 -9.99 5.62 -10.26
N SER A 48 -10.38 5.14 -9.09
CA SER A 48 -10.44 3.71 -8.75
C SER A 48 -11.77 3.40 -8.08
N ILE A 49 -12.34 2.23 -8.37
CA ILE A 49 -13.67 1.80 -7.93
C ILE A 49 -13.53 0.50 -7.15
N PHE A 50 -14.19 0.41 -6.00
CA PHE A 50 -14.34 -0.81 -5.23
C PHE A 50 -15.80 -1.04 -4.87
N ILE A 51 -16.30 -2.25 -5.13
CA ILE A 51 -17.53 -2.77 -4.52
C ILE A 51 -17.14 -4.01 -3.73
N GLY A 52 -17.61 -4.10 -2.50
CA GLY A 52 -17.40 -5.30 -1.69
C GLY A 52 -18.46 -5.47 -0.62
N ARG A 53 -18.47 -6.67 -0.04
CA ARG A 53 -19.38 -7.07 1.04
C ARG A 53 -18.57 -7.52 2.26
N GLU A 54 -19.01 -7.14 3.44
CA GLU A 54 -18.45 -7.61 4.71
C GLU A 54 -19.51 -7.53 5.81
N ASN A 55 -19.70 -8.61 6.59
CA ASN A 55 -20.62 -8.64 7.75
C ASN A 55 -22.02 -8.06 7.45
N ASP A 56 -22.64 -8.48 6.35
CA ASP A 56 -23.93 -7.97 5.86
C ASP A 56 -23.97 -6.47 5.51
N GLU A 57 -22.81 -5.81 5.40
CA GLU A 57 -22.71 -4.48 4.82
C GLU A 57 -22.19 -4.56 3.37
N LEU A 58 -22.74 -3.70 2.52
CA LEU A 58 -22.32 -3.47 1.16
C LEU A 58 -21.64 -2.09 1.06
N ILE A 59 -20.49 -2.07 0.41
CA ILE A 59 -19.63 -0.89 0.30
C ILE A 59 -19.42 -0.58 -1.17
N LEU A 60 -19.60 0.70 -1.55
CA LEU A 60 -19.06 1.28 -2.78
C LEU A 60 -18.08 2.38 -2.41
N LEU A 61 -16.82 2.24 -2.80
CA LEU A 61 -15.79 3.26 -2.65
C LEU A 61 -15.31 3.69 -4.04
N VAL A 62 -15.33 5.00 -4.29
CA VAL A 62 -14.74 5.61 -5.49
C VAL A 62 -13.73 6.65 -5.03
N THR A 63 -12.50 6.53 -5.52
CA THR A 63 -11.37 7.39 -5.11
C THR A 63 -10.83 8.20 -6.27
N GLY A 64 -10.05 9.23 -5.97
CA GLY A 64 -9.24 9.92 -6.97
C GLY A 64 -10.02 10.78 -7.97
N MET A 65 -11.28 11.12 -7.68
CA MET A 65 -12.15 11.92 -8.55
C MET A 65 -11.66 13.36 -8.61
N LYS A 66 -11.29 13.86 -9.77
CA LYS A 66 -10.69 15.20 -9.89
C LYS A 66 -11.74 16.28 -9.65
N ALA A 67 -11.39 17.24 -8.80
CA ALA A 67 -12.19 18.46 -8.67
C ALA A 67 -11.97 19.36 -9.90
N SER A 68 -13.05 19.91 -10.45
CA SER A 68 -12.98 20.72 -11.67
C SER A 68 -12.31 22.07 -11.42
N GLN A 69 -12.62 22.73 -10.31
CA GLN A 69 -12.16 24.09 -10.00
C GLN A 69 -11.33 24.18 -8.72
N ARG A 70 -11.39 23.17 -7.83
CA ARG A 70 -10.76 23.26 -6.51
C ARG A 70 -9.30 22.79 -6.54
N LYS A 71 -8.45 23.58 -5.89
CA LYS A 71 -7.02 23.30 -5.67
C LYS A 71 -6.71 23.32 -4.18
N ASP A 72 -5.71 22.55 -3.78
CA ASP A 72 -5.20 22.55 -2.41
C ASP A 72 -4.30 23.76 -2.13
N TYR A 73 -3.80 23.88 -0.89
CA TYR A 73 -2.93 24.98 -0.47
C TYR A 73 -1.59 25.07 -1.24
N MET A 74 -1.20 24.00 -1.96
CA MET A 74 -0.03 23.97 -2.83
C MET A 74 -0.38 24.22 -4.31
N GLY A 75 -1.64 24.53 -4.62
CA GLY A 75 -2.10 24.75 -5.98
C GLY A 75 -2.32 23.49 -6.82
N ARG A 76 -2.29 22.30 -6.21
CA ARG A 76 -2.52 21.01 -6.90
C ARG A 76 -4.02 20.75 -7.02
N VAL A 77 -4.44 20.06 -8.09
CA VAL A 77 -5.84 19.65 -8.27
C VAL A 77 -6.25 18.70 -7.15
N ILE A 78 -7.35 19.03 -6.47
CA ILE A 78 -7.91 18.19 -5.41
C ILE A 78 -8.52 16.93 -6.03
N ARG A 79 -8.42 15.81 -5.31
CA ARG A 79 -9.00 14.53 -5.70
C ARG A 79 -9.93 14.02 -4.62
N ASN A 80 -11.23 14.17 -4.86
CA ASN A 80 -12.26 13.73 -3.94
C ASN A 80 -12.36 12.20 -3.92
N SER A 81 -12.77 11.66 -2.78
CA SER A 81 -13.18 10.26 -2.65
C SER A 81 -14.56 10.21 -2.00
N ILE A 82 -15.35 9.19 -2.35
CA ILE A 82 -16.67 8.97 -1.74
C ILE A 82 -16.84 7.50 -1.40
N ALA A 83 -17.42 7.23 -0.24
CA ALA A 83 -17.84 5.89 0.15
C ALA A 83 -19.31 5.87 0.54
N PHE A 84 -20.02 4.86 0.05
CA PHE A 84 -21.40 4.55 0.39
C PHE A 84 -21.42 3.21 1.12
N ILE A 85 -21.96 3.20 2.34
CA ILE A 85 -22.02 2.01 3.18
C ILE A 85 -23.43 1.81 3.67
N THR A 86 -23.90 0.58 3.54
CA THR A 86 -25.29 0.26 3.78
C THR A 86 -25.43 -1.21 4.10
N GLU A 87 -26.50 -1.57 4.80
CA GLU A 87 -26.90 -2.97 4.96
C GLU A 87 -27.16 -3.59 3.59
N ASP A 88 -26.73 -4.83 3.39
CA ASP A 88 -26.86 -5.66 2.20
C ASP A 88 -28.30 -6.21 2.06
N SER A 89 -29.25 -5.29 1.94
CA SER A 89 -30.62 -5.57 1.53
C SER A 89 -30.77 -5.44 0.01
N GLU A 90 -31.77 -6.09 -0.57
CA GLU A 90 -32.04 -6.01 -2.00
C GLU A 90 -32.20 -4.57 -2.51
N GLU A 91 -32.93 -3.73 -1.78
CA GLU A 91 -33.14 -2.33 -2.17
C GLU A 91 -31.82 -1.55 -2.16
N ASN A 92 -31.02 -1.73 -1.11
CA ASN A 92 -29.75 -1.04 -0.96
C ASN A 92 -28.70 -1.53 -1.97
N GLU A 93 -28.70 -2.83 -2.27
CA GLU A 93 -27.86 -3.42 -3.31
C GLU A 93 -28.18 -2.80 -4.67
N ARG A 94 -29.46 -2.65 -5.03
CA ARG A 94 -29.88 -1.95 -6.26
C ARG A 94 -29.37 -0.51 -6.31
N LYS A 95 -29.44 0.23 -5.20
CA LYS A 95 -28.92 1.60 -5.09
C LYS A 95 -27.40 1.65 -5.31
N ILE A 96 -26.65 0.75 -4.67
CA ILE A 96 -25.19 0.62 -4.85
C ILE A 96 -24.83 0.26 -6.29
N ARG A 97 -25.53 -0.71 -6.90
CA ARG A 97 -25.33 -1.09 -8.31
C ARG A 97 -25.59 0.10 -9.25
N GLY A 98 -26.64 0.88 -9.00
CA GLY A 98 -26.92 2.09 -9.78
C GLY A 98 -25.80 3.15 -9.70
N LEU A 99 -25.27 3.39 -8.50
CA LEU A 99 -24.11 4.28 -8.31
C LEU A 99 -22.84 3.72 -8.98
N ALA A 100 -22.62 2.42 -8.90
CA ALA A 100 -21.50 1.75 -9.54
C ALA A 100 -21.55 1.89 -11.07
N VAL A 101 -22.74 1.86 -11.67
CA VAL A 101 -22.91 2.13 -13.11
C VAL A 101 -22.45 3.54 -13.48
N PHE A 102 -22.81 4.55 -12.68
CA PHE A 102 -22.29 5.91 -12.88
C PHE A 102 -20.77 5.95 -12.71
N ALA A 103 -20.22 5.25 -11.73
CA ALA A 103 -18.78 5.21 -11.48
C ALA A 103 -18.01 4.54 -12.64
N LEU A 104 -18.45 3.38 -13.10
CA LEU A 104 -17.83 2.61 -14.19
C LEU A 104 -17.87 3.36 -15.52
N LYS A 105 -18.91 4.17 -15.74
CA LYS A 105 -19.05 5.04 -16.91
C LYS A 105 -18.40 6.42 -16.75
N GLU A 106 -17.67 6.65 -15.65
CA GLU A 106 -17.01 7.92 -15.34
C GLU A 106 -17.97 9.13 -15.28
N GLN A 107 -19.23 8.88 -14.94
CA GLN A 107 -20.28 9.88 -14.79
C GLN A 107 -20.50 10.33 -13.34
N LEU A 108 -19.85 9.65 -12.39
CA LEU A 108 -19.98 9.96 -10.96
C LEU A 108 -19.14 11.18 -10.55
N GLU A 109 -17.96 11.37 -11.16
CA GLU A 109 -16.99 12.42 -10.80
C GLU A 109 -17.63 13.81 -10.79
N SER A 110 -18.25 14.22 -11.91
CA SER A 110 -18.87 15.55 -12.05
C SER A 110 -20.01 15.76 -11.06
N LYS A 111 -20.83 14.72 -10.81
CA LYS A 111 -21.95 14.80 -9.87
C LYS A 111 -21.51 14.97 -8.43
N ILE A 112 -20.39 14.33 -8.04
CA ILE A 112 -19.82 14.48 -6.71
C ILE A 112 -19.10 15.82 -6.59
N ASP A 113 -18.40 16.26 -7.62
CA ASP A 113 -17.74 17.57 -7.62
C ASP A 113 -18.76 18.72 -7.44
N ASP A 114 -19.91 18.66 -8.14
CA ASP A 114 -21.02 19.60 -8.00
C ASP A 114 -21.63 19.65 -6.57
N ALA A 115 -21.41 18.60 -5.77
CA ALA A 115 -21.87 18.51 -4.39
C ALA A 115 -20.84 19.02 -3.37
N ILE A 116 -19.59 19.30 -3.80
CA ILE A 116 -18.51 19.73 -2.91
C ILE A 116 -18.12 21.17 -3.23
N THR A 117 -18.45 22.07 -2.32
CA THR A 117 -18.18 23.52 -2.47
C THR A 117 -17.08 23.98 -1.54
N VAL A 118 -16.48 25.13 -1.84
CA VAL A 118 -15.48 25.76 -0.95
C VAL A 118 -16.19 26.30 0.29
N GLU A 119 -15.58 26.12 1.46
CA GLU A 119 -16.08 26.64 2.73
C GLU A 119 -14.92 27.21 3.55
N GLU A 120 -15.17 28.33 4.25
CA GLU A 120 -14.08 29.15 4.80
C GLU A 120 -13.36 28.54 6.00
N LYS A 121 -14.05 27.73 6.82
CA LYS A 121 -13.58 27.24 8.12
C LYS A 121 -12.78 25.95 8.01
N GLN A 122 -13.26 25.01 7.22
CA GLN A 122 -12.69 23.67 7.05
C GLN A 122 -12.12 23.43 5.66
N GLY A 123 -12.40 24.33 4.71
CA GLY A 123 -11.91 24.27 3.33
C GLY A 123 -12.91 23.70 2.32
N PHE A 124 -13.88 22.89 2.78
CA PHE A 124 -14.98 22.41 1.95
C PHE A 124 -16.27 22.12 2.72
N LYS A 125 -17.39 22.22 1.99
CA LYS A 125 -18.72 21.83 2.43
C LYS A 125 -19.34 20.85 1.46
N VAL A 126 -19.95 19.79 1.99
CA VAL A 126 -20.67 18.78 1.20
C VAL A 126 -22.18 19.02 1.27
N ASP A 127 -22.81 19.12 0.10
CA ASP A 127 -24.26 19.11 -0.05
C ASP A 127 -24.76 17.66 -0.16
N TYR A 128 -25.10 17.08 0.99
CA TYR A 128 -25.59 15.70 1.05
C TYR A 128 -26.97 15.52 0.42
N HIS A 129 -27.77 16.57 0.23
CA HIS A 129 -29.06 16.45 -0.47
C HIS A 129 -28.85 16.15 -1.95
N LYS A 130 -27.85 16.78 -2.60
CA LYS A 130 -27.49 16.44 -3.99
C LYS A 130 -27.04 14.98 -4.13
N ILE A 131 -26.25 14.49 -3.18
CA ILE A 131 -25.79 13.09 -3.18
C ILE A 131 -26.97 12.13 -2.91
N GLN A 132 -27.89 12.48 -2.03
CA GLN A 132 -29.11 11.68 -1.79
C GLN A 132 -30.00 11.58 -3.04
N ASN A 133 -30.20 12.70 -3.76
CA ASN A 133 -30.94 12.68 -5.02
C ASN A 133 -30.28 11.76 -6.06
N LEU A 134 -28.95 11.71 -6.09
CA LEU A 134 -28.21 10.80 -6.97
C LEU A 134 -28.45 9.32 -6.62
N ILE A 135 -28.57 8.98 -5.34
CA ILE A 135 -28.86 7.61 -4.88
C ILE A 135 -30.24 7.15 -5.36
N GLU A 136 -31.22 8.06 -5.40
CA GLU A 136 -32.61 7.75 -5.81
C GLU A 136 -32.83 7.85 -7.33
N THR A 137 -31.86 8.35 -8.09
CA THR A 137 -31.93 8.48 -9.56
C THR A 137 -31.97 7.16 -10.35
N PRO A 138 -31.28 6.05 -9.96
CA PRO A 138 -31.26 4.81 -10.72
C PRO A 138 -32.58 4.03 -10.63
N SER A 139 -33.59 4.44 -11.41
CA SER A 139 -34.93 3.82 -11.41
C SER A 139 -35.05 2.55 -12.27
N ASN A 140 -34.05 2.25 -13.11
CA ASN A 140 -34.06 1.12 -14.05
C ASN A 140 -32.89 0.15 -13.79
N ILE A 141 -32.79 -0.36 -12.56
CA ILE A 141 -31.83 -1.39 -12.17
C ILE A 141 -32.55 -2.74 -12.15
N GLY A 142 -32.06 -3.70 -12.95
CA GLY A 142 -32.61 -5.05 -13.01
C GLY A 142 -32.37 -5.83 -11.72
N ASN A 143 -33.03 -6.97 -11.58
CA ASN A 143 -32.94 -7.81 -10.37
C ASN A 143 -32.84 -9.30 -10.70
N SER A 144 -32.21 -9.62 -11.82
CA SER A 144 -32.01 -11.00 -12.22
C SER A 144 -31.02 -11.67 -11.26
N ASP A 145 -31.33 -12.86 -10.77
CA ASP A 145 -30.46 -13.68 -9.91
C ASP A 145 -29.26 -14.29 -10.69
N GLY A 146 -28.99 -13.78 -11.91
CA GLY A 146 -28.09 -14.35 -12.90
C GLY A 146 -26.72 -13.67 -13.01
N GLY A 147 -26.17 -13.11 -11.93
CA GLY A 147 -24.75 -12.74 -11.91
C GLY A 147 -23.93 -14.01 -12.17
N THR A 148 -23.03 -14.01 -13.16
CA THR A 148 -22.28 -15.25 -13.45
C THR A 148 -21.42 -15.60 -12.25
N SER A 149 -21.43 -16.86 -11.80
CA SER A 149 -20.57 -17.33 -10.70
C SER A 149 -19.08 -17.33 -11.03
N ILE A 150 -18.72 -17.06 -12.29
CA ILE A 150 -17.33 -17.08 -12.76
C ILE A 150 -16.72 -15.70 -12.54
N GLU A 151 -15.55 -15.67 -11.91
CA GLU A 151 -14.74 -14.47 -11.75
C GLU A 151 -14.01 -14.12 -13.05
N MET A 152 -13.92 -12.82 -13.35
CA MET A 152 -13.32 -12.34 -14.58
C MET A 152 -12.39 -11.15 -14.32
N ILE A 153 -11.23 -11.18 -14.96
CA ILE A 153 -10.21 -10.15 -14.87
C ILE A 153 -9.76 -9.72 -16.26
N GLY A 154 -9.45 -8.43 -16.44
CA GLY A 154 -8.95 -7.88 -17.70
C GLY A 154 -8.33 -6.50 -17.56
N LYS A 155 -7.84 -5.95 -18.67
CA LYS A 155 -7.30 -4.59 -18.70
C LYS A 155 -8.37 -3.55 -18.42
N ASN A 156 -8.03 -2.50 -17.67
CA ASN A 156 -8.94 -1.38 -17.43
C ASN A 156 -9.11 -0.50 -18.67
N THR A 157 -10.06 -0.90 -19.52
CA THR A 157 -10.49 -0.16 -20.72
C THR A 157 -11.92 0.31 -20.57
N GLU A 158 -12.31 1.35 -21.30
CA GLU A 158 -13.69 1.84 -21.32
C GLU A 158 -14.68 0.74 -21.74
N ASN A 159 -14.29 -0.09 -22.71
CA ASN A 159 -15.11 -1.22 -23.16
C ASN A 159 -15.37 -2.22 -22.01
N ASN A 160 -14.34 -2.63 -21.28
CA ASN A 160 -14.50 -3.56 -20.16
C ASN A 160 -15.30 -2.95 -19.01
N ARG A 161 -15.09 -1.66 -18.71
CA ARG A 161 -15.93 -0.95 -17.72
C ARG A 161 -17.40 -0.93 -18.15
N ASN A 162 -17.67 -0.71 -19.43
CA ASN A 162 -19.03 -0.74 -19.99
C ASN A 162 -19.66 -2.14 -19.95
N ILE A 163 -18.89 -3.21 -20.13
CA ILE A 163 -19.37 -4.59 -19.96
C ILE A 163 -19.79 -4.82 -18.52
N ILE A 164 -18.91 -4.54 -17.55
CA ILE A 164 -19.22 -4.69 -16.11
C ILE A 164 -20.39 -3.80 -15.71
N ALA A 165 -20.47 -2.58 -16.24
CA ALA A 165 -21.59 -1.67 -15.95
C ALA A 165 -22.94 -2.22 -16.41
N ARG A 166 -23.00 -2.91 -17.56
CA ARG A 166 -24.25 -3.58 -17.99
C ARG A 166 -24.59 -4.75 -17.07
N GLU A 167 -23.60 -5.58 -16.76
CA GLU A 167 -23.79 -6.73 -15.89
C GLU A 167 -24.28 -6.34 -14.49
N VAL A 168 -23.61 -5.38 -13.85
CA VAL A 168 -24.00 -4.86 -12.53
C VAL A 168 -25.34 -4.14 -12.58
N LYS A 169 -25.72 -3.53 -13.71
CA LYS A 169 -27.05 -2.92 -13.86
C LYS A 169 -28.17 -3.95 -13.84
N ASP A 170 -27.98 -5.07 -14.53
CA ASP A 170 -29.06 -6.00 -14.82
C ASP A 170 -29.15 -7.16 -13.81
N ASN A 171 -28.02 -7.53 -13.19
CA ASN A 171 -27.89 -8.69 -12.31
C ASN A 171 -27.55 -8.29 -10.87
N ARG A 172 -27.95 -9.15 -9.92
CA ARG A 172 -27.49 -9.07 -8.54
C ARG A 172 -26.01 -9.36 -8.40
N LEU A 173 -25.40 -8.80 -7.35
CA LEU A 173 -24.05 -9.14 -6.95
C LEU A 173 -24.01 -10.55 -6.36
N PRO A 174 -22.99 -11.38 -6.70
CA PRO A 174 -22.80 -12.68 -6.07
C PRO A 174 -22.77 -12.54 -4.55
N LYS A 175 -23.35 -13.50 -3.82
CA LYS A 175 -23.41 -13.51 -2.36
C LYS A 175 -22.93 -14.85 -1.83
N GLU A 176 -21.86 -14.83 -1.05
CA GLU A 176 -21.42 -15.99 -0.25
C GLU A 176 -21.57 -15.63 1.22
N THR A 177 -21.85 -16.65 2.03
CA THR A 177 -21.98 -16.52 3.48
C THR A 177 -20.60 -16.54 4.14
N ASP A 178 -20.35 -15.58 5.03
CA ASP A 178 -19.29 -15.60 6.06
C ASP A 178 -17.86 -15.13 5.69
N SER A 179 -17.68 -14.22 4.73
CA SER A 179 -16.37 -13.58 4.47
C SER A 179 -16.45 -12.17 3.86
N PHE A 180 -15.33 -11.45 3.90
CA PHE A 180 -15.12 -10.24 3.08
C PHE A 180 -15.03 -10.65 1.60
N GLN A 181 -15.79 -9.97 0.74
CA GLN A 181 -15.82 -10.23 -0.69
C GLN A 181 -15.44 -8.98 -1.47
N ALA A 182 -14.42 -9.08 -2.32
CA ALA A 182 -14.11 -8.06 -3.31
C ALA A 182 -14.88 -8.35 -4.61
N LEU A 183 -15.94 -7.60 -4.86
CA LEU A 183 -16.88 -7.89 -5.96
C LEU A 183 -16.46 -7.19 -7.25
N VAL A 184 -16.26 -5.87 -7.21
CA VAL A 184 -15.80 -5.11 -8.38
C VAL A 184 -14.60 -4.28 -7.98
N VAL A 185 -13.48 -4.42 -8.68
CA VAL A 185 -12.26 -3.62 -8.44
C VAL A 185 -11.78 -3.05 -9.76
N VAL A 186 -11.68 -1.72 -9.84
CA VAL A 186 -11.04 -1.01 -10.96
C VAL A 186 -9.89 -0.20 -10.39
N THR A 187 -8.66 -0.49 -10.82
CA THR A 187 -7.43 0.08 -10.22
C THR A 187 -6.33 0.30 -11.25
N GLY A 188 -5.38 1.18 -10.94
CA GLY A 188 -4.24 1.46 -11.84
C GLY A 188 -2.99 0.63 -11.58
N ILE A 189 -2.91 -0.06 -10.43
CA ILE A 189 -1.61 -0.47 -9.86
C ILE A 189 -1.53 -1.93 -9.41
N LYS A 190 -2.64 -2.69 -9.46
CA LYS A 190 -2.63 -4.09 -9.00
C LYS A 190 -2.37 -5.02 -10.16
N THR A 191 -1.49 -6.00 -9.96
CA THR A 191 -1.20 -7.00 -10.99
C THR A 191 -2.36 -7.99 -11.12
N GLU A 192 -2.38 -8.75 -12.22
CA GLU A 192 -3.34 -9.84 -12.43
C GLU A 192 -3.35 -10.81 -11.24
N ASP A 193 -2.17 -11.23 -10.78
CA ASP A 193 -2.03 -12.19 -9.69
C ASP A 193 -2.59 -11.68 -8.35
N VAL A 194 -2.40 -10.40 -8.04
CA VAL A 194 -2.96 -9.81 -6.81
C VAL A 194 -4.49 -9.85 -6.84
N LEU A 195 -5.10 -9.46 -7.96
CA LEU A 195 -6.56 -9.48 -8.09
C LEU A 195 -7.12 -10.92 -8.06
N LYS A 196 -6.41 -11.88 -8.64
CA LYS A 196 -6.80 -13.31 -8.59
C LYS A 196 -6.72 -13.89 -7.19
N ASN A 197 -5.61 -13.65 -6.48
CA ASN A 197 -5.38 -14.16 -5.13
C ASN A 197 -6.42 -13.62 -4.14
N GLU A 198 -6.91 -12.40 -4.37
CA GLU A 198 -7.96 -11.74 -3.58
C GLU A 198 -9.37 -12.17 -4.00
N GLY A 199 -9.50 -13.05 -5.00
CA GLY A 199 -10.79 -13.58 -5.47
C GLY A 199 -11.73 -12.49 -5.98
N VAL A 200 -11.20 -11.48 -6.67
CA VAL A 200 -12.00 -10.38 -7.19
C VAL A 200 -12.97 -10.86 -8.29
N TRP A 201 -14.27 -10.74 -8.05
CA TRP A 201 -15.29 -11.19 -9.03
C TRP A 201 -15.17 -10.47 -10.39
N ARG A 202 -15.02 -9.15 -10.40
CA ARG A 202 -14.76 -8.33 -11.60
C ARG A 202 -13.58 -7.41 -11.38
N GLY A 203 -12.40 -7.81 -11.85
CA GLY A 203 -11.16 -7.07 -11.66
C GLY A 203 -10.64 -6.42 -12.93
N LEU A 204 -10.46 -5.09 -12.90
CA LEU A 204 -9.83 -4.33 -13.97
C LEU A 204 -8.57 -3.64 -13.47
N SER A 205 -7.47 -3.81 -14.21
CA SER A 205 -6.23 -3.10 -13.91
C SER A 205 -5.52 -2.58 -15.16
N ASN A 206 -4.84 -1.44 -15.02
CA ASN A 206 -3.93 -0.93 -16.06
C ASN A 206 -2.67 -1.81 -16.24
N LEU A 207 -2.35 -2.67 -15.25
CA LEU A 207 -1.18 -3.56 -15.30
C LEU A 207 -1.47 -4.92 -15.94
N ILE A 208 -2.72 -5.20 -16.34
CA ILE A 208 -3.09 -6.44 -17.02
C ILE A 208 -2.93 -6.24 -18.52
N GLU A 209 -2.19 -7.11 -19.18
CA GLU A 209 -1.92 -7.02 -20.62
C GLU A 209 -3.10 -7.48 -21.48
N LYS A 210 -3.90 -8.44 -20.99
CA LYS A 210 -5.05 -8.99 -21.71
C LYS A 210 -6.14 -7.93 -21.87
N GLU A 211 -6.40 -7.53 -23.11
CA GLU A 211 -7.37 -6.48 -23.44
C GLU A 211 -8.81 -6.84 -23.03
N ASN A 212 -9.22 -8.09 -23.20
CA ASN A 212 -10.58 -8.54 -22.88
C ASN A 212 -10.67 -9.10 -21.45
N LEU A 213 -11.87 -9.04 -20.88
CA LEU A 213 -12.21 -9.79 -19.68
C LEU A 213 -12.06 -11.29 -19.95
N THR A 214 -11.28 -11.96 -19.09
CA THR A 214 -11.03 -13.40 -19.16
C THR A 214 -11.38 -14.07 -17.84
N PRO A 215 -12.01 -15.25 -17.88
CA PRO A 215 -12.31 -16.00 -16.67
C PRO A 215 -11.02 -16.52 -16.02
N TYR A 216 -11.06 -16.76 -14.71
CA TYR A 216 -10.01 -17.44 -13.98
C TYR A 216 -10.60 -18.26 -12.84
N ASP A 217 -9.86 -19.27 -12.37
CA ASP A 217 -10.27 -20.06 -11.21
C ASP A 217 -9.91 -19.32 -9.92
N ALA A 218 -10.91 -18.83 -9.20
CA ALA A 218 -10.69 -18.20 -7.90
C ALA A 218 -10.23 -19.24 -6.85
N PRO A 219 -9.43 -18.83 -5.85
CA PRO A 219 -8.99 -19.72 -4.78
C PRO A 219 -10.18 -20.32 -4.03
N SER A 220 -10.22 -21.67 -3.91
CA SER A 220 -11.33 -22.42 -3.28
C SER A 220 -11.53 -22.10 -1.80
N GLN A 221 -10.49 -21.60 -1.15
CA GLN A 221 -10.60 -20.83 0.08
C GLN A 221 -9.99 -19.48 -0.25
N LEU A 222 -10.83 -18.45 -0.41
CA LEU A 222 -10.42 -17.07 -0.14
C LEU A 222 -9.65 -17.17 1.17
N GLN A 223 -8.33 -16.95 1.15
CA GLN A 223 -7.55 -17.04 2.36
C GLN A 223 -8.24 -16.12 3.36
N LYS A 224 -8.84 -16.70 4.40
CA LYS A 224 -9.49 -16.01 5.53
C LYS A 224 -8.41 -15.30 6.37
N ASN A 225 -7.45 -14.66 5.71
CA ASN A 225 -6.45 -13.76 6.28
C ASN A 225 -7.03 -12.35 6.46
N PHE A 226 -8.35 -12.23 6.45
CA PHE A 226 -9.06 -11.11 7.00
C PHE A 226 -9.55 -11.50 8.40
N THR A 227 -8.63 -11.52 9.37
CA THR A 227 -9.04 -11.48 10.77
C THR A 227 -9.85 -10.19 10.98
N SER A 228 -11.12 -10.37 11.29
CA SER A 228 -11.97 -9.38 11.93
C SER A 228 -11.38 -9.07 13.30
N HIS A 229 -10.48 -8.10 13.39
CA HIS A 229 -10.26 -7.44 14.66
C HIS A 229 -11.31 -6.34 14.78
N GLN A 230 -12.45 -6.68 15.39
CA GLN A 230 -13.16 -5.71 16.21
C GLN A 230 -12.18 -5.22 17.28
N GLU A 231 -11.61 -4.03 17.13
CA GLU A 231 -11.12 -3.29 18.30
C GLU A 231 -11.44 -1.81 18.19
N ARG A 232 -12.08 -1.34 19.26
CA ARG A 232 -12.45 0.05 19.54
C ARG A 232 -11.33 1.00 19.14
N GLY A 233 -11.76 2.10 18.52
CA GLY A 233 -10.91 3.21 18.13
C GLY A 233 -9.90 3.60 19.20
N THR A 234 -8.64 3.34 18.89
CA THR A 234 -7.55 4.30 19.05
C THR A 234 -6.57 4.01 17.92
N THR A 235 -6.23 5.04 17.16
CA THR A 235 -5.33 4.98 16.01
C THR A 235 -3.93 4.57 16.45
N TYR A 236 -3.66 3.28 16.54
CA TYR A 236 -2.29 2.78 16.55
C TYR A 236 -1.90 2.49 15.10
N GLN A 237 -1.03 3.34 14.54
CA GLN A 237 -0.22 2.94 13.40
C GLN A 237 0.36 1.56 13.71
N LYS A 238 0.31 0.62 12.77
CA LYS A 238 1.08 -0.62 12.84
C LYS A 238 2.57 -0.24 12.90
N TYR A 239 3.07 0.04 14.10
CA TYR A 239 4.49 0.11 14.36
C TYR A 239 4.96 -1.33 14.44
N ILE A 240 5.57 -1.81 13.35
CA ILE A 240 6.40 -3.00 13.44
C ILE A 240 7.64 -2.57 14.21
N VAL A 241 7.69 -2.90 15.49
CA VAL A 241 8.90 -2.74 16.30
C VAL A 241 9.63 -4.08 16.24
N PRO A 242 10.68 -4.22 15.42
CA PRO A 242 11.51 -5.42 15.49
C PRO A 242 12.21 -5.44 16.85
N LEU A 243 11.83 -6.38 17.72
CA LEU A 243 12.52 -6.58 18.99
C LEU A 243 13.57 -7.69 18.79
N ILE A 244 14.83 -7.29 18.62
CA ILE A 244 15.95 -8.23 18.56
C ILE A 244 16.31 -8.60 20.00
N ILE A 245 15.98 -9.83 20.44
CA ILE A 245 16.38 -10.32 21.76
C ILE A 245 17.57 -11.29 21.57
N SER A 246 18.76 -10.84 21.94
CA SER A 246 19.93 -11.72 22.03
C SER A 246 19.91 -12.45 23.38
N LEU A 247 19.70 -13.76 23.37
CA LEU A 247 19.77 -14.62 24.55
C LEU A 247 20.87 -15.68 24.34
N GLY A 248 22.02 -15.48 25.01
CA GLY A 248 23.02 -16.52 25.23
C GLY A 248 23.63 -17.17 23.97
N GLY A 249 23.95 -16.40 22.93
CA GLY A 249 24.58 -16.93 21.70
C GLY A 249 23.61 -17.53 20.68
N ILE A 250 22.32 -17.56 20.98
CA ILE A 250 21.25 -17.86 20.01
C ILE A 250 20.52 -16.54 19.73
N GLY A 251 20.67 -16.02 18.51
CA GLY A 251 19.93 -14.85 18.06
C GLY A 251 18.47 -15.22 17.83
N ILE A 252 17.57 -14.79 18.71
CA ILE A 252 16.12 -14.92 18.51
C ILE A 252 15.59 -13.55 18.06
N ILE A 253 15.13 -13.47 16.82
CA ILE A 253 14.39 -12.29 16.37
C ILE A 253 12.92 -12.51 16.72
N CYS A 254 12.42 -11.76 17.70
CA CYS A 254 11.01 -11.71 18.03
C CYS A 254 10.40 -10.51 17.32
N LEU A 255 9.61 -10.75 16.28
CA LEU A 255 8.72 -9.72 15.75
C LEU A 255 7.55 -9.58 16.72
N LEU A 256 7.60 -8.55 17.57
CA LEU A 256 6.47 -8.19 18.43
C LEU A 256 5.51 -7.34 17.60
N PHE A 257 4.43 -7.98 17.15
CA PHE A 257 3.28 -7.26 16.65
C PHE A 257 2.48 -6.76 17.86
N PHE A 258 2.54 -5.47 18.15
CA PHE A 258 1.62 -4.89 19.13
C PHE A 258 0.23 -4.81 18.48
N GLY A 259 -0.63 -5.75 18.90
CA GLY A 259 -1.96 -5.99 18.34
C GLY A 259 -2.25 -7.50 18.27
N ASN A 260 -2.68 -8.06 19.39
CA ASN A 260 -3.28 -9.37 19.68
C ASN A 260 -2.91 -10.67 18.91
N ILE A 261 -1.85 -10.70 18.09
CA ILE A 261 -1.21 -11.96 17.66
C ILE A 261 0.31 -11.77 17.77
N ILE A 262 0.91 -12.35 18.81
CA ILE A 262 2.36 -12.57 18.84
C ILE A 262 2.65 -13.73 17.87
N GLN A 263 2.80 -13.45 16.58
CA GLN A 263 3.37 -14.46 15.69
C GLN A 263 4.88 -14.49 15.94
N PHE A 264 5.31 -15.41 16.80
CA PHE A 264 6.72 -15.70 16.99
C PHE A 264 7.26 -16.30 15.70
N PHE A 265 7.98 -15.50 14.91
CA PHE A 265 8.81 -16.07 13.85
C PHE A 265 10.10 -16.61 14.47
N ILE A 266 10.07 -17.87 14.91
CA ILE A 266 11.28 -18.57 15.36
C ILE A 266 12.07 -18.99 14.12
N GLY A 267 12.84 -18.07 13.55
CA GLY A 267 13.93 -18.46 12.66
C GLY A 267 15.04 -19.05 13.52
N GLN A 268 15.28 -20.37 13.48
CA GLN A 268 16.57 -20.88 13.94
C GLN A 268 17.66 -20.30 13.05
N ILE A 269 18.46 -19.39 13.61
CA ILE A 269 19.63 -18.81 12.95
C ILE A 269 20.85 -19.50 13.53
N TYR A 270 21.55 -20.24 12.68
CA TYR A 270 22.83 -20.93 12.88
C TYR A 270 23.07 -21.52 14.28
N PRO A 271 22.95 -22.85 14.48
CA PRO A 271 23.09 -23.48 15.79
C PRO A 271 24.49 -23.39 16.46
N ASN A 272 25.48 -22.67 15.90
CA ASN A 272 26.90 -22.82 16.27
C ASN A 272 27.77 -21.54 16.28
N SER A 273 27.26 -20.32 16.46
CA SER A 273 28.15 -19.15 16.60
C SER A 273 27.75 -18.18 17.72
N ASN A 274 28.60 -18.10 18.76
CA ASN A 274 28.54 -17.16 19.87
C ASN A 274 28.84 -15.72 19.44
N SER A 275 27.99 -15.12 18.61
CA SER A 275 28.35 -13.87 17.92
C SER A 275 27.23 -12.83 17.85
N PHE A 276 27.63 -11.56 17.79
CA PHE A 276 26.75 -10.41 17.66
C PHE A 276 25.88 -10.52 16.40
N PHE A 277 24.56 -10.43 16.58
CA PHE A 277 23.60 -10.42 15.49
C PHE A 277 23.07 -9.00 15.29
N LEU A 278 23.32 -8.41 14.13
CA LEU A 278 22.59 -7.22 13.68
C LEU A 278 21.38 -7.69 12.87
N ALA A 279 20.28 -6.95 12.93
CA ALA A 279 19.18 -7.16 12.01
C ALA A 279 18.54 -5.83 11.58
N SER A 280 17.93 -5.86 10.40
CA SER A 280 17.12 -4.77 9.87
C SER A 280 15.92 -5.34 9.17
N ILE A 281 14.82 -4.61 9.20
CA ILE A 281 13.61 -4.89 8.43
C ILE A 281 13.47 -3.86 7.30
N SER A 282 12.89 -4.26 6.18
CA SER A 282 12.58 -3.34 5.08
C SER A 282 11.43 -2.39 5.46
N PRO A 283 11.33 -1.18 4.86
CA PRO A 283 10.29 -0.21 5.20
C PRO A 283 8.84 -0.72 5.03
N ASN A 284 8.63 -1.65 4.10
CA ASN A 284 7.34 -2.31 3.87
C ASN A 284 7.16 -3.62 4.66
N ALA A 285 8.14 -3.97 5.51
CA ALA A 285 8.17 -5.17 6.33
C ALA A 285 8.05 -6.51 5.60
N GLN A 286 8.29 -6.54 4.29
CA GLN A 286 8.27 -7.77 3.49
C GLN A 286 9.59 -8.53 3.52
N TYR A 287 10.67 -7.87 3.94
CA TYR A 287 12.00 -8.46 3.99
C TYR A 287 12.68 -8.11 5.31
N PHE A 288 13.51 -9.02 5.79
CA PHE A 288 14.46 -8.72 6.84
C PHE A 288 15.84 -9.27 6.47
N VAL A 289 16.86 -8.64 7.02
CA VAL A 289 18.25 -9.05 6.89
C VAL A 289 18.84 -9.22 8.28
N THR A 290 19.59 -10.31 8.46
CA THR A 290 20.33 -10.59 9.69
C THR A 290 21.79 -10.81 9.35
N THR A 291 22.70 -10.36 10.19
CA THR A 291 24.15 -10.58 9.98
C THR A 291 24.77 -11.28 11.17
N ASP A 292 25.79 -12.11 10.94
CA ASP A 292 26.67 -12.63 11.98
C ASP A 292 27.97 -11.81 12.10
N SER A 293 28.80 -12.12 13.11
CA SER A 293 30.09 -11.44 13.30
C SER A 293 31.13 -11.77 12.22
N ALA A 294 30.91 -12.82 11.43
CA ALA A 294 31.76 -13.16 10.30
C ALA A 294 31.38 -12.38 9.03
N GLY A 295 30.35 -11.54 9.13
CA GLY A 295 29.81 -10.70 8.05
C GLY A 295 28.95 -11.48 7.05
N LYS A 296 28.52 -12.69 7.39
CA LYS A 296 27.50 -13.41 6.64
C LYS A 296 26.15 -12.76 6.87
N MET A 297 25.44 -12.47 5.79
CA MET A 297 24.12 -11.85 5.79
C MET A 297 23.09 -12.82 5.26
N LEU A 298 22.02 -13.03 6.01
CA LEU A 298 20.85 -13.78 5.60
C LEU A 298 19.72 -12.78 5.32
N VAL A 299 19.25 -12.75 4.08
CA VAL A 299 18.09 -11.97 3.64
C VAL A 299 16.92 -12.91 3.48
N GLN A 300 15.80 -12.62 4.13
CA GLN A 300 14.61 -13.45 4.10
C GLN A 300 13.36 -12.63 3.78
N ASN A 301 12.50 -13.17 2.93
CA ASN A 301 11.15 -12.65 2.70
C ASN A 301 10.18 -13.21 3.74
N THR A 302 9.32 -12.34 4.27
CA THR A 302 8.41 -12.67 5.38
C THR A 302 7.18 -13.49 4.97
N GLU A 303 6.78 -13.45 3.70
CA GLU A 303 5.57 -14.11 3.20
C GLU A 303 5.86 -15.48 2.59
N ASN A 304 6.90 -15.57 1.75
CA ASN A 304 7.21 -16.77 0.98
C ASN A 304 8.45 -17.55 1.48
N ASN A 305 9.06 -17.11 2.59
CA ASN A 305 10.23 -17.75 3.20
C ASN A 305 11.44 -17.92 2.28
N THR A 306 11.55 -17.16 1.18
CA THR A 306 12.76 -17.17 0.35
C THR A 306 13.96 -16.68 1.15
N LYS A 307 15.10 -17.37 1.03
CA LYS A 307 16.33 -17.10 1.78
C LYS A 307 17.50 -16.89 0.83
N ASN A 308 18.16 -15.73 0.93
CA ASN A 308 19.40 -15.43 0.23
C ASN A 308 20.52 -15.23 1.24
N ILE A 309 21.68 -15.82 0.95
CA ILE A 309 22.88 -15.67 1.76
C ILE A 309 23.89 -14.87 0.95
N ILE A 310 24.43 -13.81 1.56
CA ILE A 310 25.47 -12.95 1.02
C ILE A 310 26.62 -12.95 2.02
N GLU A 311 27.84 -13.11 1.54
CA GLU A 311 29.02 -13.11 2.40
C GLU A 311 29.79 -11.80 2.25
N ASN A 312 29.88 -11.04 3.34
CA ASN A 312 30.73 -9.88 3.46
C ASN A 312 31.85 -10.20 4.44
N LYS A 313 33.11 -9.93 4.08
CA LYS A 313 34.27 -10.22 4.95
C LYS A 313 34.62 -9.08 5.93
N SER A 314 33.78 -8.04 6.02
CA SER A 314 33.99 -6.92 6.94
C SER A 314 33.24 -7.12 8.27
N SER A 315 33.77 -6.53 9.35
CA SER A 315 33.07 -6.37 10.63
C SER A 315 31.90 -5.41 10.46
N ILE A 316 30.68 -5.96 10.26
CA ILE A 316 29.47 -5.17 10.00
C ILE A 316 29.00 -4.52 11.30
N THR A 317 28.65 -3.25 11.20
CA THR A 317 28.27 -2.39 12.33
C THR A 317 26.89 -1.78 12.18
N SER A 318 26.40 -1.72 10.95
CA SER A 318 25.07 -1.29 10.60
C SER A 318 24.67 -2.00 9.30
N VAL A 319 23.38 -2.34 9.19
CA VAL A 319 22.82 -3.00 8.00
C VAL A 319 21.43 -2.44 7.73
N THR A 320 21.07 -2.31 6.45
CA THR A 320 19.70 -1.98 6.04
C THR A 320 19.37 -2.65 4.71
N ILE A 321 18.08 -2.77 4.39
CA ILE A 321 17.56 -3.47 3.21
C ILE A 321 16.51 -2.62 2.52
N SER A 322 16.51 -2.64 1.19
CA SER A 322 15.51 -1.91 0.40
C SER A 322 14.11 -2.53 0.49
N SER A 323 13.08 -1.72 0.22
CA SER A 323 11.67 -2.14 0.25
C SER A 323 11.38 -3.36 -0.62
N GLU A 324 12.00 -3.41 -1.79
CA GLU A 324 11.85 -4.47 -2.77
C GLU A 324 12.76 -5.69 -2.49
N GLY A 325 13.54 -5.67 -1.41
CA GLY A 325 14.43 -6.78 -1.02
C GLY A 325 15.61 -7.01 -1.97
N LYS A 326 15.83 -6.13 -2.94
CA LYS A 326 16.86 -6.27 -3.99
C LYS A 326 18.24 -5.81 -3.53
N TYR A 327 18.30 -4.82 -2.65
CA TYR A 327 19.55 -4.20 -2.23
C TYR A 327 19.73 -4.24 -0.72
N VAL A 328 20.94 -4.59 -0.29
CA VAL A 328 21.38 -4.50 1.11
C VAL A 328 22.53 -3.52 1.20
N VAL A 329 22.51 -2.65 2.21
CA VAL A 329 23.61 -1.74 2.51
C VAL A 329 24.21 -2.12 3.85
N THR A 330 25.53 -2.18 3.91
CA THR A 330 26.29 -2.47 5.11
C THR A 330 27.29 -1.36 5.41
N GLY A 331 27.43 -1.03 6.68
CA GLY A 331 28.47 -0.15 7.19
C GLY A 331 29.43 -0.94 8.08
N ASP A 332 30.72 -0.64 8.04
CA ASP A 332 31.75 -1.37 8.83
C ASP A 332 32.48 -0.50 9.86
N GLU A 333 33.28 -1.16 10.71
CA GLU A 333 34.10 -0.52 11.75
C GLU A 333 35.15 0.45 11.22
N THR A 334 35.52 0.32 9.94
CA THR A 334 36.53 1.15 9.28
C THR A 334 35.94 2.31 8.48
N GLY A 335 34.62 2.50 8.55
CA GLY A 335 33.92 3.61 7.90
C GLY A 335 33.49 3.34 6.45
N ASN A 336 33.62 2.10 5.94
CA ASN A 336 33.14 1.81 4.60
C ASN A 336 31.63 1.57 4.59
N VAL A 337 30.98 2.13 3.57
CA VAL A 337 29.61 1.81 3.19
C VAL A 337 29.67 0.94 1.94
N GLN A 338 28.99 -0.21 1.96
CA GLN A 338 28.99 -1.18 0.86
C GLN A 338 27.56 -1.49 0.45
N LEU A 339 27.31 -1.55 -0.86
CA LEU A 339 26.03 -1.88 -1.45
C LEU A 339 26.10 -3.29 -2.06
N TRP A 340 25.08 -4.10 -1.83
CA TRP A 340 24.99 -5.48 -2.30
C TRP A 340 23.71 -5.70 -3.07
N ASP A 341 23.81 -6.33 -4.23
CA ASP A 341 22.66 -6.86 -4.95
C ASP A 341 22.36 -8.28 -4.45
N VAL A 342 21.17 -8.46 -3.89
CA VAL A 342 20.77 -9.70 -3.18
C VAL A 342 20.62 -10.87 -4.15
N ILE A 343 20.13 -10.62 -5.36
CA ILE A 343 19.84 -11.65 -6.36
C ILE A 343 21.14 -12.19 -6.95
N THR A 344 22.03 -11.29 -7.35
CA THR A 344 23.33 -11.65 -7.95
C THR A 344 24.39 -12.00 -6.90
N LYS A 345 24.13 -11.66 -5.63
CA LYS A 345 25.06 -11.80 -4.49
C LYS A 345 26.37 -11.05 -4.69
N LYS A 346 26.36 -10.01 -5.53
CA LYS A 346 27.54 -9.21 -5.85
C LYS A 346 27.57 -7.91 -5.08
N LYS A 347 28.77 -7.52 -4.66
CA LYS A 347 29.06 -6.17 -4.17
C LYS A 347 29.05 -5.19 -5.34
N LEU A 348 28.26 -4.15 -5.22
CA LEU A 348 28.24 -2.99 -6.11
C LEU A 348 29.22 -1.97 -5.56
N ASP A 349 30.27 -1.66 -6.34
CA ASP A 349 31.30 -0.73 -5.90
C ASP A 349 30.82 0.72 -5.96
N LEU A 350 30.75 1.36 -4.80
CA LEU A 350 30.36 2.76 -4.66
C LEU A 350 31.50 3.74 -4.96
N MET A 351 32.77 3.27 -5.01
CA MET A 351 33.95 4.14 -5.05
C MET A 351 34.56 4.30 -6.44
N THR A 352 34.47 3.29 -7.32
CA THR A 352 35.16 3.31 -8.64
C THR A 352 34.74 4.50 -9.53
N ASN A 353 33.45 4.81 -9.67
CA ASN A 353 32.96 5.96 -10.44
C ASN A 353 32.32 7.02 -9.52
N ASN A 354 33.03 7.35 -8.44
CA ASN A 354 32.56 8.33 -7.48
C ASN A 354 33.06 9.73 -7.85
N LYS A 355 32.16 10.72 -7.88
CA LYS A 355 32.51 12.12 -8.10
C LYS A 355 33.34 12.72 -6.96
N ASN A 356 33.21 12.21 -5.74
CA ASN A 356 33.92 12.64 -4.54
C ASN A 356 34.59 11.43 -3.85
N PRO A 357 35.63 10.82 -4.45
CA PRO A 357 36.21 9.56 -3.96
C PRO A 357 36.92 9.68 -2.60
N ASN A 358 37.29 10.90 -2.20
CA ASN A 358 37.91 11.17 -0.90
C ASN A 358 36.87 11.27 0.24
N LEU A 359 35.58 11.33 -0.10
CA LEU A 359 34.54 11.53 0.89
C LEU A 359 34.00 10.18 1.38
N LYS A 360 34.43 9.78 2.58
CA LYS A 360 33.96 8.58 3.28
C LYS A 360 33.96 8.84 4.78
N HIS A 361 33.38 7.93 5.57
CA HIS A 361 33.53 8.01 7.01
C HIS A 361 34.96 7.66 7.43
N GLU A 362 35.50 8.42 8.38
CA GLU A 362 36.83 8.20 8.97
C GLU A 362 36.79 7.24 10.17
N LYS A 363 35.58 6.96 10.66
CA LYS A 363 35.30 6.05 11.78
C LYS A 363 34.10 5.16 11.47
N LYS A 364 33.83 4.21 12.36
CA LYS A 364 32.69 3.28 12.33
C LYS A 364 31.39 3.91 11.84
N VAL A 365 30.71 3.22 10.91
CA VAL A 365 29.37 3.61 10.44
C VAL A 365 28.32 3.13 11.43
N LEU A 366 27.68 4.06 12.14
CA LEU A 366 26.76 3.75 13.22
C LEU A 366 25.32 3.50 12.74
N SER A 367 24.91 4.14 11.65
CA SER A 367 23.53 4.07 11.17
C SER A 367 23.44 4.20 9.65
N LEU A 368 22.42 3.57 9.08
CA LEU A 368 22.14 3.53 7.65
C LEU A 368 20.65 3.63 7.37
N ALA A 369 20.31 4.32 6.28
CA ALA A 369 18.99 4.31 5.66
C ALA A 369 19.11 4.24 4.14
N ILE A 370 18.19 3.53 3.49
CA ILE A 370 18.16 3.36 2.02
C ILE A 370 16.78 3.71 1.45
N ASN A 371 16.78 4.34 0.27
CA ASN A 371 15.61 4.50 -0.57
C ASN A 371 15.98 4.17 -2.03
N VAL A 372 15.10 3.47 -2.74
CA VAL A 372 15.31 3.05 -4.13
C VAL A 372 14.15 3.53 -4.98
N SER A 373 14.48 4.14 -6.13
CA SER A 373 13.51 4.62 -7.12
C SER A 373 14.04 4.33 -8.53
N GLY A 374 13.58 3.22 -9.10
CA GLY A 374 14.08 2.70 -10.37
C GLY A 374 15.59 2.41 -10.29
N ASN A 375 16.37 3.05 -11.16
CA ASN A 375 17.82 2.91 -11.22
C ASN A 375 18.58 3.84 -10.25
N ASN A 376 17.87 4.63 -9.44
CA ASN A 376 18.47 5.56 -8.49
C ASN A 376 18.35 5.01 -7.07
N ILE A 377 19.46 4.95 -6.35
CA ILE A 377 19.53 4.57 -4.94
C ILE A 377 20.06 5.77 -4.15
N LYS A 378 19.36 6.11 -3.07
CA LYS A 378 19.83 7.10 -2.09
C LYS A 378 20.14 6.38 -0.79
N ILE A 379 21.33 6.58 -0.26
CA ILE A 379 21.76 6.04 1.03
C ILE A 379 22.12 7.21 1.92
N VAL A 380 21.69 7.19 3.17
CA VAL A 380 22.18 8.09 4.21
C VAL A 380 22.96 7.27 5.22
N SER A 381 24.17 7.70 5.54
CA SER A 381 25.02 7.07 6.56
C SER A 381 25.44 8.07 7.63
N GLY A 382 25.41 7.64 8.89
CA GLY A 382 25.92 8.40 10.02
C GLY A 382 27.10 7.68 10.66
N GLY A 383 28.21 8.38 10.85
CA GLY A 383 29.45 7.83 11.38
C GLY A 383 29.77 8.30 12.80
N ALA A 384 30.61 7.54 13.50
CA ALA A 384 31.20 7.94 14.79
C ALA A 384 32.19 9.12 14.67
N ASP A 385 32.47 9.55 13.44
CA ASP A 385 33.18 10.79 13.11
C ASP A 385 32.28 12.04 13.19
N GLY A 386 30.99 11.86 13.48
CA GLY A 386 30.01 12.95 13.55
C GLY A 386 29.56 13.44 12.18
N GLN A 387 29.92 12.76 11.08
CA GLN A 387 29.51 13.13 9.73
C GLN A 387 28.20 12.45 9.34
N LEU A 388 27.40 13.14 8.53
CA LEU A 388 26.26 12.57 7.81
C LEU A 388 26.55 12.63 6.31
N LEU A 389 26.61 11.48 5.65
CA LEU A 389 26.88 11.38 4.23
C LEU A 389 25.65 10.90 3.46
N LEU A 390 25.32 11.60 2.38
CA LEU A 390 24.33 11.20 1.39
C LEU A 390 25.04 10.62 0.17
N TRP A 391 24.74 9.37 -0.15
CA TRP A 391 25.22 8.68 -1.34
C TRP A 391 24.10 8.65 -2.37
N LYS A 392 24.32 9.30 -3.51
CA LYS A 392 23.44 9.22 -4.68
C LYS A 392 24.05 8.26 -5.67
N VAL A 393 23.44 7.11 -5.84
CA VAL A 393 23.94 6.03 -6.69
C VAL A 393 22.98 5.88 -7.88
N ASN A 394 23.53 5.80 -9.08
CA ASN A 394 22.79 5.53 -10.31
C ASN A 394 23.37 4.28 -10.98
N ILE A 395 22.52 3.28 -11.22
CA ILE A 395 22.92 2.02 -11.87
C ILE A 395 22.38 2.04 -13.31
N LYS A 396 23.28 2.09 -14.30
CA LYS A 396 22.94 2.01 -15.73
C LYS A 396 23.91 1.06 -16.41
N ASP A 397 23.39 0.15 -17.23
CA ASP A 397 24.20 -0.78 -18.03
C ASP A 397 25.26 -1.53 -17.21
N ASN A 398 24.87 -1.98 -16.00
CA ASN A 398 25.75 -2.61 -14.99
C ASN A 398 26.91 -1.75 -14.48
N GLN A 399 26.95 -0.47 -14.82
CA GLN A 399 27.86 0.51 -14.23
C GLN A 399 27.20 1.23 -13.07
N VAL A 400 27.95 1.37 -11.98
CA VAL A 400 27.54 2.09 -10.77
C VAL A 400 28.21 3.46 -10.82
N ASN A 401 27.42 4.53 -10.82
CA ASN A 401 27.90 5.91 -10.70
C ASN A 401 27.46 6.48 -9.36
N THR A 402 28.39 7.07 -8.60
CA THR A 402 28.12 7.54 -7.24
C THR A 402 28.48 9.01 -7.08
N ASP A 403 27.69 9.73 -6.31
CA ASP A 403 27.99 11.08 -5.84
C ASP A 403 27.74 11.14 -4.34
N ILE A 404 28.75 11.55 -3.57
CA ILE A 404 28.69 11.62 -2.11
C ILE A 404 28.67 13.08 -1.67
N LEU A 405 27.76 13.41 -0.76
CA LEU A 405 27.59 14.76 -0.21
C LEU A 405 27.60 14.70 1.31
N ARG A 406 28.23 15.68 1.96
CA ARG A 406 28.02 15.94 3.40
C ARG A 406 26.71 16.67 3.61
N LEU A 407 25.91 16.21 4.56
CA LEU A 407 24.60 16.80 4.87
C LEU A 407 24.65 17.81 6.02
N ASN A 408 25.69 17.76 6.86
CA ASN A 408 25.81 18.57 8.06
C ASN A 408 26.89 19.64 7.97
N GLN A 409 26.97 20.33 6.82
CA GLN A 409 27.84 21.49 6.60
C GLN A 409 27.04 22.78 6.50
#